data_AF-A0ABC9NEN7-F1
#
_entry.id   AF-A0ABC9NEN7-F1
#
_cell.length_a   1.000
_cell.length_b   1.000
_cell.length_c   1.000
_cell.angle_alpha   90.00
_cell.angle_beta   90.00
_cell.angle_gamma   90.00
#
_symmetry.space_group_name_H-M   'P 1'
#
loop_
_entity.id
_entity.type
_entity.pdbx_description
1 polymer ?
#
loop_
_entity_poly.entity_id
_entity_poly.type
_entity_poly.pdbx_seq_one_letter_code
_entity_poly.pdbx_strand_id
1 'polypeptide(L)'
;MNMNKYFSFAIVVFLMAVPLVLTSCGKDNILDDVEELQPELKVWTEPYHVESSTIDEVKNYMEFSMKRYGLVSEATIAGSIQLTYKTGNGNEGILYSFYASNGELYSVIDTELIANSRLVIDYLKEHYSLIVPANEATLEYCFTNSDRSMVITTAKVSDTYFNVNYAYVN
;
A
#
# COMPACT_ATOMS: atom_id res chain seq x y z
N MET A 1 -17.69 -29.26 -24.33
CA MET A 1 -16.52 -28.38 -24.49
C MET A 1 -16.94 -27.00 -23.99
N ASN A 2 -16.65 -26.72 -22.71
CA ASN A 2 -17.12 -25.52 -22.00
C ASN A 2 -16.00 -24.48 -22.02
N MET A 3 -16.28 -23.31 -22.60
CA MET A 3 -15.36 -22.19 -22.68
C MET A 3 -15.65 -21.26 -21.50
N ASN A 4 -14.80 -21.31 -20.47
CA ASN A 4 -14.88 -20.38 -19.33
C ASN A 4 -14.47 -18.99 -19.82
N LYS A 5 -15.39 -18.03 -19.69
CA LYS A 5 -15.21 -16.61 -20.03
C LYS A 5 -14.39 -15.94 -18.94
N TYR A 6 -13.25 -15.39 -19.31
CA TYR A 6 -12.46 -14.49 -18.47
C TYR A 6 -13.21 -13.16 -18.29
N PHE A 7 -13.59 -12.83 -17.06
CA PHE A 7 -14.05 -11.49 -16.71
C PHE A 7 -12.83 -10.61 -16.46
N SER A 8 -12.55 -9.72 -17.40
CA SER A 8 -11.53 -8.68 -17.26
C SER A 8 -12.17 -7.48 -16.54
N PHE A 9 -11.73 -7.19 -15.32
CA PHE A 9 -12.12 -5.97 -14.60
C PHE A 9 -11.14 -4.86 -14.95
N ALA A 10 -11.52 -4.01 -15.91
CA ALA A 10 -10.83 -2.74 -16.17
C ALA A 10 -11.33 -1.69 -15.17
N ILE A 11 -10.45 -1.20 -14.30
CA ILE A 11 -10.74 -0.03 -13.45
C ILE A 11 -10.47 1.22 -14.28
N VAL A 12 -11.55 1.91 -14.66
CA VAL A 12 -11.52 3.20 -15.36
C VAL A 12 -11.25 4.30 -14.33
N VAL A 13 -10.11 4.98 -14.43
CA VAL A 13 -9.81 6.18 -13.64
C VAL A 13 -10.48 7.39 -14.31
N PHE A 14 -11.53 7.91 -13.69
CA PHE A 14 -12.06 9.25 -13.97
C PHE A 14 -11.94 10.08 -12.69
N LEU A 15 -10.97 11.00 -12.64
CA LEU A 15 -11.13 12.21 -11.82
C LEU A 15 -10.61 13.44 -12.59
N MET A 16 -11.50 14.42 -12.62
CA MET A 16 -11.54 15.61 -13.44
C MET A 16 -10.44 16.61 -13.06
N ALA A 17 -9.86 17.25 -14.08
CA ALA A 17 -9.12 18.48 -13.94
C ALA A 17 -10.04 19.58 -13.39
N VAL A 18 -9.68 20.16 -12.24
CA VAL A 18 -10.26 21.44 -11.79
C VAL A 18 -9.30 22.55 -12.24
N PRO A 19 -9.72 23.48 -13.11
CA PRO A 19 -8.91 24.63 -13.45
C PRO A 19 -8.97 25.63 -12.27
N LEU A 20 -7.91 25.71 -11.47
CA LEU A 20 -7.72 26.82 -10.54
C LEU A 20 -7.25 28.04 -11.33
N VAL A 21 -8.17 28.99 -11.47
CA VAL A 21 -7.98 30.29 -12.08
C VAL A 21 -6.93 31.07 -11.28
N LEU A 22 -5.81 31.41 -11.92
CA LEU A 22 -4.83 32.37 -11.44
C LEU A 22 -5.40 33.78 -11.56
N THR A 23 -5.81 34.42 -10.46
CA THR A 23 -5.63 35.87 -10.22
C THR A 23 -5.69 36.18 -8.73
N SER A 24 -4.59 36.67 -8.16
CA SER A 24 -4.61 37.82 -7.23
C SER A 24 -3.19 38.23 -6.85
N CYS A 25 -2.85 39.49 -7.13
CA CYS A 25 -1.61 40.15 -6.73
C CYS A 25 -1.54 40.31 -5.20
N GLY A 26 -0.42 39.93 -4.59
CA GLY A 26 -0.12 40.34 -3.23
C GLY A 26 1.08 39.64 -2.61
N LYS A 27 2.25 40.29 -2.74
CA LYS A 27 3.44 40.20 -1.88
C LYS A 27 3.94 38.78 -1.51
N ASP A 28 5.07 38.44 -2.12
CA ASP A 28 6.31 37.99 -1.47
C ASP A 28 6.11 37.24 -0.16
N ASN A 29 5.81 35.94 -0.29
CA ASN A 29 6.32 34.92 0.59
C ASN A 29 6.45 33.65 -0.26
N ILE A 30 7.53 33.59 -1.04
CA ILE A 30 8.11 32.31 -1.45
C ILE A 30 8.68 31.73 -0.14
N LEU A 31 7.78 31.19 0.68
CA LEU A 31 8.18 30.19 1.64
C LEU A 31 8.46 28.98 0.76
N ASP A 32 9.76 28.84 0.51
CA ASP A 32 10.44 27.60 0.17
C ASP A 32 9.65 26.45 0.82
N ASP A 33 8.88 25.72 0.02
CA ASP A 33 8.46 24.36 0.36
C ASP A 33 9.78 23.59 0.44
N VAL A 34 10.46 23.74 1.57
CA VAL A 34 11.45 22.80 2.03
C VAL A 34 10.62 21.54 2.23
N GLU A 35 10.57 20.75 1.15
CA GLU A 35 10.23 19.35 1.13
C GLU A 35 11.04 18.76 2.27
N GLU A 36 10.40 18.68 3.44
CA GLU A 36 11.03 18.28 4.68
C GLU A 36 11.50 16.86 4.41
N LEU A 37 12.81 16.71 4.15
CA LEU A 37 13.42 15.45 3.74
C LEU A 37 12.98 14.41 4.76
N GLN A 38 12.00 13.60 4.36
CA GLN A 38 11.45 12.62 5.26
C GLN A 38 12.60 11.71 5.67
N PRO A 39 12.83 11.50 6.98
CA PRO A 39 14.01 10.80 7.44
C PRO A 39 14.05 9.41 6.80
N GLU A 40 15.15 9.10 6.12
CA GLU A 40 15.34 7.81 5.46
C GLU A 40 15.04 6.66 6.42
N LEU A 41 14.24 5.69 5.95
CA LEU A 41 13.86 4.54 6.74
C LEU A 41 15.09 3.63 6.92
N LYS A 42 15.56 3.46 8.16
CA LYS A 42 16.73 2.62 8.46
C LYS A 42 16.39 1.13 8.49
N VAL A 43 15.17 0.78 8.89
CA VAL A 43 14.66 -0.58 9.00
C VAL A 43 13.21 -0.55 8.56
N TRP A 44 12.87 -1.37 7.56
CA TRP A 44 11.50 -1.57 7.16
C TRP A 44 10.90 -2.71 8.01
N THR A 45 9.68 -2.50 8.50
CA THR A 45 8.93 -3.49 9.27
C THR A 45 7.77 -3.92 8.42
N GLU A 46 7.70 -5.21 8.14
CA GLU A 46 6.63 -5.78 7.33
C GLU A 46 5.25 -5.56 7.99
N PRO A 47 4.23 -5.13 7.23
CA PRO A 47 2.87 -5.00 7.73
C PRO A 47 2.31 -6.37 8.13
N TYR A 48 1.31 -6.37 9.01
CA TYR A 48 0.66 -7.62 9.40
C TYR A 48 -0.15 -8.19 8.24
N HIS A 49 0.04 -9.45 7.87
CA HIS A 49 -0.63 -10.03 6.69
C HIS A 49 -1.05 -11.48 6.89
N VAL A 50 -1.37 -11.87 8.12
CA VAL A 50 -1.87 -13.23 8.37
C VAL A 50 -3.30 -13.35 7.81
N GLU A 51 -3.49 -14.28 6.87
CA GLU A 51 -4.79 -14.57 6.23
C GLU A 51 -5.87 -14.85 7.28
N SER A 52 -7.11 -14.43 7.00
CA SER A 52 -8.29 -14.63 7.86
C SER A 52 -8.17 -14.05 9.27
N SER A 53 -7.19 -13.17 9.52
CA SER A 53 -7.10 -12.44 10.78
C SER A 53 -8.22 -11.43 10.94
N THR A 54 -8.55 -11.15 12.20
CA THR A 54 -9.59 -10.21 12.61
C THR A 54 -9.07 -8.77 12.66
N ILE A 55 -10.02 -7.83 12.66
CA ILE A 55 -9.76 -6.40 12.87
C ILE A 55 -8.97 -6.14 14.17
N ASP A 56 -9.31 -6.85 15.24
CA ASP A 56 -8.67 -6.66 16.55
C ASP A 56 -7.22 -7.13 16.55
N GLU A 57 -6.90 -8.25 15.88
CA GLU A 57 -5.52 -8.73 15.73
C GLU A 57 -4.65 -7.73 14.97
N VAL A 58 -5.18 -7.16 13.88
CA VAL A 58 -4.48 -6.11 13.12
C VAL A 58 -4.28 -4.87 13.98
N LYS A 59 -5.32 -4.38 14.68
CA LYS A 59 -5.21 -3.22 15.56
C LYS A 59 -4.16 -3.43 16.66
N ASN A 60 -4.17 -4.59 17.30
CA ASN A 60 -3.18 -4.95 18.31
C ASN A 60 -1.76 -4.93 17.74
N TYR A 61 -1.53 -5.60 16.60
CA TYR A 61 -0.20 -5.57 15.97
C TYR A 61 0.24 -4.14 15.63
N MET A 62 -0.66 -3.33 15.08
CA MET A 62 -0.35 -1.95 14.72
C MET A 62 0.02 -1.11 15.94
N GLU A 63 -0.69 -1.27 17.06
CA GLU A 63 -0.39 -0.57 18.32
C GLU A 63 0.96 -0.98 18.93
N PHE A 64 1.31 -2.26 18.91
CA PHE A 64 2.52 -2.77 19.55
C PHE A 64 3.78 -2.66 18.68
N SER A 65 3.66 -2.97 17.39
CA SER A 65 4.80 -3.15 16.48
C SER A 65 5.02 -1.98 15.53
N MET A 66 3.96 -1.25 15.14
CA MET A 66 3.99 -0.27 14.05
C MET A 66 3.82 1.17 14.55
N LYS A 67 4.56 1.55 15.59
CA LYS A 67 4.41 2.83 16.34
C LYS A 67 4.51 4.11 15.50
N ARG A 68 5.10 4.06 14.30
CA ARG A 68 5.18 5.22 13.39
C ARG A 68 3.87 5.53 12.69
N TYR A 69 2.92 4.58 12.69
CA TYR A 69 1.66 4.69 12.00
C TYR A 69 0.53 5.00 12.98
N GLY A 70 -0.27 6.02 12.67
CA GLY A 70 -1.51 6.33 13.38
C GLY A 70 -2.72 5.84 12.59
N LEU A 71 -3.72 5.26 13.28
CA LEU A 71 -5.03 4.99 12.68
C LEU A 71 -5.71 6.32 12.33
N VAL A 72 -6.03 6.54 11.06
CA VAL A 72 -6.69 7.78 10.60
C VAL A 72 -8.15 7.56 10.20
N SER A 73 -8.52 6.33 9.83
CA SER A 73 -9.87 6.01 9.38
C SER A 73 -10.20 4.54 9.61
N GLU A 74 -11.42 4.30 10.06
CA GLU A 74 -12.10 3.00 10.04
C GLU A 74 -13.44 3.20 9.35
N ALA A 75 -13.60 2.62 8.16
CA ALA A 75 -14.75 2.87 7.30
C ALA A 75 -15.32 1.57 6.75
N THR A 76 -16.65 1.49 6.65
CA THR A 76 -17.34 0.40 5.97
C THR A 76 -17.84 0.90 4.62
N ILE A 77 -17.27 0.39 3.53
CA ILE A 77 -17.54 0.84 2.16
C ILE A 77 -17.84 -0.39 1.29
N ALA A 78 -18.99 -0.39 0.62
CA ALA A 78 -19.35 -1.37 -0.40
C ALA A 78 -19.11 -2.86 -0.02
N GLY A 79 -19.45 -3.25 1.21
CA GLY A 79 -19.27 -4.63 1.68
C GLY A 79 -17.85 -4.98 2.15
N SER A 80 -17.00 -3.97 2.33
CA SER A 80 -15.66 -4.10 2.92
C SER A 80 -15.52 -3.17 4.12
N ILE A 81 -14.78 -3.60 5.13
CA ILE A 81 -14.32 -2.75 6.23
C ILE A 81 -12.87 -2.40 5.93
N GLN A 82 -12.50 -1.13 6.09
CA GLN A 82 -11.16 -0.64 5.79
C GLN A 82 -10.58 0.08 7.01
N LEU A 83 -9.35 -0.28 7.37
CA LEU A 83 -8.52 0.47 8.31
C LEU A 83 -7.42 1.17 7.53
N THR A 84 -7.33 2.48 7.67
CA THR A 84 -6.27 3.28 7.07
C THR A 84 -5.35 3.78 8.17
N TYR A 85 -4.07 3.45 8.03
CA TYR A 85 -2.99 3.91 8.88
C TYR A 85 -2.04 4.79 8.06
N LYS A 86 -1.53 5.88 8.63
CA LYS A 86 -0.61 6.80 7.94
C LYS A 86 0.59 7.18 8.79
N THR A 87 1.69 7.53 8.13
CA THR A 87 2.83 8.21 8.76
C THR A 87 2.73 9.72 8.47
N GLY A 88 2.84 10.55 9.52
CA GLY A 88 2.88 12.01 9.38
C GLY A 88 1.85 12.61 8.40
N ASN A 89 2.32 13.54 7.55
CA ASN A 89 1.49 14.24 6.56
C ASN A 89 1.60 13.64 5.13
N GLY A 90 2.41 12.59 4.93
CA GLY A 90 2.68 11.99 3.62
C GLY A 90 1.56 11.04 3.15
N ASN A 91 1.77 10.40 1.99
CA ASN A 91 0.92 9.31 1.51
C ASN A 91 1.45 7.92 1.89
N GLU A 92 2.57 7.87 2.63
CA GLU A 92 3.01 6.65 3.29
C GLU A 92 1.94 6.17 4.28
N GLY A 93 1.63 4.88 4.23
CA GLY A 93 0.52 4.35 4.99
C GLY A 93 0.17 2.92 4.61
N ILE A 94 -0.62 2.29 5.46
CA ILE A 94 -1.10 0.93 5.27
C ILE A 94 -2.63 0.95 5.21
N LEU A 95 -3.16 0.33 4.17
CA LEU A 95 -4.59 0.07 4.01
C LEU A 95 -4.85 -1.41 4.22
N TYR A 96 -5.58 -1.73 5.29
CA TYR A 96 -6.11 -3.06 5.53
C TYR A 96 -7.55 -3.13 5.04
N SER A 97 -7.90 -4.19 4.31
CA SER A 97 -9.27 -4.44 3.85
C SER A 97 -9.77 -5.80 4.35
N PHE A 98 -10.95 -5.78 4.96
CA PHE A 98 -11.61 -6.92 5.58
C PHE A 98 -12.98 -7.15 4.95
N TYR A 99 -13.38 -8.40 4.84
CA TYR A 99 -14.71 -8.75 4.36
C TYR A 99 -15.76 -8.31 5.38
N ALA A 100 -16.79 -7.57 4.96
CA ALA A 100 -17.85 -7.17 5.89
C ALA A 100 -18.72 -8.36 6.37
N SER A 101 -18.67 -9.50 5.68
CA SER A 101 -19.45 -10.69 6.00
C SER A 101 -18.95 -11.48 7.21
N ASN A 102 -17.63 -11.59 7.36
CA ASN A 102 -16.97 -12.42 8.39
C ASN A 102 -15.84 -11.67 9.13
N GLY A 103 -15.51 -10.44 8.74
CA GLY A 103 -14.49 -9.62 9.39
C GLY A 103 -13.05 -10.08 9.14
N GLU A 104 -12.85 -10.97 8.16
CA GLU A 104 -11.55 -11.56 7.84
C GLU A 104 -10.74 -10.65 6.91
N LEU A 105 -9.45 -10.50 7.22
CA LEU A 105 -8.48 -9.77 6.41
C LEU A 105 -8.28 -10.47 5.06
N TYR A 106 -8.46 -9.73 3.96
CA TYR A 106 -8.29 -10.28 2.61
C TYR A 106 -7.31 -9.50 1.72
N SER A 107 -6.93 -8.28 2.11
CA SER A 107 -5.96 -7.50 1.35
C SER A 107 -5.24 -6.50 2.26
N VAL A 108 -3.94 -6.36 2.03
CA VAL A 108 -3.08 -5.35 2.66
C VAL A 108 -2.33 -4.61 1.57
N ILE A 109 -2.39 -3.28 1.60
CA ILE A 109 -1.60 -2.41 0.73
C ILE A 109 -0.73 -1.53 1.62
N ASP A 110 0.58 -1.72 1.57
CA ASP A 110 1.57 -0.86 2.20
C ASP A 110 2.14 0.10 1.15
N THR A 111 2.01 1.39 1.39
CA THR A 111 2.50 2.47 0.51
C THR A 111 3.75 3.06 1.13
N GLU A 112 4.86 2.98 0.42
CA GLU A 112 6.19 3.40 0.89
C GLU A 112 6.82 4.38 -0.10
N LEU A 113 7.76 5.20 0.39
CA LEU A 113 8.58 6.06 -0.47
C LEU A 113 9.49 5.24 -1.39
N ILE A 114 9.64 5.67 -2.64
CA ILE A 114 10.56 5.04 -3.60
C ILE A 114 12.01 5.08 -3.10
N ALA A 115 12.38 6.11 -2.31
CA ALA A 115 13.68 6.17 -1.65
C ALA A 115 13.97 4.94 -0.78
N ASN A 116 12.94 4.32 -0.19
CA ASN A 116 13.03 3.13 0.65
C ASN A 116 12.94 1.82 -0.16
N SER A 117 12.69 1.88 -1.47
CA SER A 117 12.41 0.69 -2.29
C SER A 117 13.48 -0.39 -2.21
N ARG A 118 14.78 -0.03 -2.21
CA ARG A 118 15.87 -1.01 -2.08
C ARG A 118 15.77 -1.82 -0.78
N LEU A 119 15.55 -1.13 0.33
CA LEU A 119 15.41 -1.76 1.65
C LEU A 119 14.25 -2.76 1.68
N VAL A 120 13.10 -2.35 1.15
CA VAL A 120 11.89 -3.18 1.09
C VAL A 120 12.10 -4.39 0.17
N ILE A 121 12.62 -4.19 -1.04
CA ILE A 121 12.83 -5.26 -2.01
C ILE A 121 13.88 -6.26 -1.54
N ASP A 122 14.95 -5.81 -0.89
CA ASP A 122 15.99 -6.71 -0.35
C ASP A 122 15.42 -7.58 0.78
N TYR A 123 14.60 -7.02 1.67
CA TYR A 123 13.85 -7.80 2.66
C TYR A 123 12.96 -8.84 1.97
N LEU A 124 12.16 -8.44 0.97
CA LEU A 124 11.26 -9.37 0.29
C LEU A 124 12.02 -10.51 -0.41
N LYS A 125 13.20 -10.23 -0.99
CA LYS A 125 14.07 -11.26 -1.58
C LYS A 125 14.65 -12.24 -0.56
N GLU A 126 14.88 -11.80 0.67
CA GLU A 126 15.38 -12.65 1.76
C GLU A 126 14.28 -13.57 2.32
N HIS A 127 13.05 -13.06 2.39
CA HIS A 127 11.94 -13.75 3.05
C HIS A 127 11.02 -14.53 2.10
N TYR A 128 11.00 -14.20 0.81
CA TYR A 128 10.06 -14.76 -0.16
C TYR A 128 10.72 -15.22 -1.47
N SER A 129 10.01 -16.08 -2.20
CA SER A 129 10.47 -16.56 -3.51
C SER A 129 9.94 -15.68 -4.65
N LEU A 130 10.83 -15.15 -5.48
CA LEU A 130 10.46 -14.43 -6.71
C LEU A 130 9.89 -15.39 -7.75
N ILE A 131 8.71 -15.09 -8.32
CA ILE A 131 8.01 -16.00 -9.25
C ILE A 131 8.06 -15.59 -10.73
N VAL A 132 8.37 -14.34 -11.02
CA VAL A 132 8.55 -13.82 -12.39
C VAL A 132 9.76 -12.90 -12.46
N PRO A 133 10.37 -12.71 -13.64
CA PRO A 133 11.40 -11.68 -13.82
C PRO A 133 10.87 -10.32 -13.37
N ALA A 134 11.60 -9.64 -12.51
CA ALA A 134 11.25 -8.32 -12.03
C ALA A 134 11.50 -7.26 -13.11
N ASN A 135 10.67 -6.22 -13.14
CA ASN A 135 10.96 -5.00 -13.87
C ASN A 135 11.43 -3.93 -12.88
N GLU A 136 12.76 -3.84 -12.73
CA GLU A 136 13.37 -2.97 -11.73
C GLU A 136 13.09 -1.47 -11.98
N ALA A 137 12.88 -1.07 -13.24
CA ALA A 137 12.62 0.32 -13.61
C ALA A 137 11.26 0.82 -13.11
N THR A 138 10.27 -0.06 -13.02
CA THR A 138 8.90 0.23 -12.55
C THR A 138 8.64 -0.30 -11.15
N LEU A 139 9.65 -0.87 -10.49
CA LEU A 139 9.55 -1.57 -9.21
C LEU A 139 8.47 -2.67 -9.23
N GLU A 140 8.30 -3.34 -10.36
CA GLU A 140 7.35 -4.45 -10.48
C GLU A 140 8.05 -5.77 -10.12
N TYR A 141 7.81 -6.23 -8.90
CA TYR A 141 8.24 -7.53 -8.41
C TYR A 141 7.01 -8.34 -8.03
N CYS A 142 7.13 -9.66 -8.10
CA CYS A 142 6.08 -10.56 -7.67
C CYS A 142 6.71 -11.76 -6.97
N PHE A 143 6.40 -11.88 -5.69
CA PHE A 143 6.92 -12.87 -4.78
C PHE A 143 5.80 -13.79 -4.28
N THR A 144 6.17 -14.92 -3.71
CA THR A 144 5.25 -15.83 -3.03
C THR A 144 5.88 -16.41 -1.77
N ASN A 145 5.04 -16.78 -0.82
CA ASN A 145 5.43 -17.52 0.38
C ASN A 145 5.67 -19.01 0.09
N SER A 146 6.19 -19.73 1.08
CA SER A 146 6.71 -21.10 0.90
C SER A 146 5.65 -22.11 0.43
N ASP A 147 4.43 -21.96 0.92
CA ASP A 147 3.25 -22.79 0.59
C ASP A 147 2.44 -22.23 -0.60
N ARG A 148 2.81 -21.07 -1.14
CA ARG A 148 2.16 -20.38 -2.26
C ARG A 148 0.72 -19.97 -2.00
N SER A 149 0.33 -19.81 -0.74
CA SER A 149 -0.98 -19.29 -0.33
C SER A 149 -1.08 -17.77 -0.45
N MET A 150 0.03 -17.07 -0.67
CA MET A 150 0.05 -15.62 -0.80
C MET A 150 0.97 -15.17 -1.93
N VAL A 151 0.53 -14.11 -2.62
CA VAL A 151 1.32 -13.37 -3.61
C VAL A 151 1.56 -11.97 -3.08
N ILE A 152 2.81 -11.54 -3.13
CA ILE A 152 3.24 -10.19 -2.78
C ILE A 152 3.67 -9.50 -4.06
N THR A 153 3.00 -8.42 -4.43
CA THR A 153 3.37 -7.63 -5.60
C THR A 153 3.84 -6.25 -5.20
N THR A 154 4.87 -5.76 -5.87
CA THR A 154 5.26 -4.35 -5.76
C THR A 154 4.99 -3.64 -7.06
N ALA A 155 4.67 -2.34 -7.01
CA ALA A 155 4.55 -1.51 -8.21
C ALA A 155 4.69 -0.03 -7.87
N LYS A 156 5.39 0.72 -8.71
CA LYS A 156 5.40 2.19 -8.67
C LYS A 156 3.99 2.73 -8.88
N VAL A 157 3.54 3.64 -8.00
CA VAL A 157 2.21 4.29 -8.10
C VAL A 157 2.29 5.79 -8.38
N SER A 158 3.42 6.43 -8.04
CA SER A 158 3.74 7.81 -8.41
C SER A 158 5.26 7.96 -8.54
N ASP A 159 5.76 9.16 -8.85
CA ASP A 159 7.21 9.43 -8.84
C ASP A 159 7.85 9.40 -7.44
N THR A 160 7.04 9.38 -6.39
CA THR A 160 7.47 9.42 -4.99
C THR A 160 7.14 8.16 -4.21
N TYR A 161 6.11 7.41 -4.61
CA TYR A 161 5.58 6.26 -3.88
C TYR A 161 5.48 4.99 -4.72
N PHE A 162 5.61 3.85 -4.06
CA PHE A 162 5.30 2.54 -4.60
C PHE A 162 4.51 1.73 -3.57
N ASN A 163 3.75 0.75 -4.05
CA ASN A 163 2.96 -0.12 -3.20
C ASN A 163 3.64 -1.48 -3.04
N VAL A 164 3.44 -2.10 -1.88
CA VAL A 164 3.60 -3.52 -1.60
C VAL A 164 2.21 -4.07 -1.27
N ASN A 165 1.67 -4.91 -2.15
CA ASN A 165 0.34 -5.49 -2.00
C ASN A 165 0.46 -6.96 -1.62
N TYR A 166 -0.28 -7.37 -0.59
CA TYR A 166 -0.42 -8.75 -0.14
C TYR A 166 -1.80 -9.24 -0.54
N ALA A 167 -1.84 -10.31 -1.34
CA ALA A 167 -3.06 -10.93 -1.82
C ALA A 167 -3.00 -12.45 -1.55
N TYR A 168 -4.06 -12.96 -0.93
CA TYR A 168 -4.18 -14.38 -0.62
C TYR A 168 -4.76 -15.16 -1.80
N VAL A 169 -4.21 -16.35 -2.03
CA VAL A 169 -4.57 -17.26 -3.11
C VAL A 169 -5.31 -18.45 -2.49
N ASN A 170 -6.63 -18.39 -2.55
CA ASN A 170 -7.53 -19.50 -2.19
C ASN A 170 -7.88 -20.37 -3.40
#